data_AF-A0A412I1A3-F1
#
_entry.id   AF-A0A412I1A3-F1
#
_cell.length_a   1.000
_cell.length_b   1.000
_cell.length_c   1.000
_cell.angle_alpha   90.00
_cell.angle_beta   90.00
_cell.angle_gamma   90.00
#
_symmetry.space_group_name_H-M   'P 1'
#
loop_
_entity.id
_entity.type
_entity.pdbx_description
1 polymer ?
#
loop_
_entity_poly.entity_id
_entity_poly.type
_entity_poly.pdbx_seq_one_letter_code
_entity_poly.pdbx_strand_id
1 'polypeptide(L)'
;MNVKEEFIQIYKENIHRDGADAFLEFLEGPHSDFFTAPASTRFHGNMEGGLCAHSVHVYHCLKDYLERQRVQDTYKMHYSDETIALVALLHDVCKINVYKKGTRNKKINGEWQQVDVFEFEDNIPFGHGEKSVYMIQPFMRISREEAFAIRYHMGFSGSDPVNNVGKAFELFPLAFALSTADMEATYFLDEQV
;
A
#
# COMPACT_ATOMS: atom_id res chain seq x y z
N MET A 1 8.00 -5.95 18.62
CA MET A 1 7.95 -4.70 17.87
C MET A 1 6.53 -4.52 17.41
N ASN A 2 5.92 -3.34 17.58
CA ASN A 2 4.61 -3.10 16.99
C ASN A 2 4.78 -2.79 15.49
N VAL A 3 3.71 -2.95 14.70
CA VAL A 3 3.76 -2.80 13.24
C VAL A 3 4.27 -1.41 12.80
N LYS A 4 3.90 -0.34 13.52
CA LYS A 4 4.40 1.01 13.23
C LYS A 4 5.92 1.10 13.42
N GLU A 5 6.45 0.55 14.50
CA GLU A 5 7.89 0.53 14.76
C GLU A 5 8.62 -0.24 13.66
N GLU A 6 8.09 -1.39 13.22
CA GLU A 6 8.63 -2.19 12.13
C GLU A 6 8.64 -1.43 10.80
N PHE A 7 7.51 -0.79 10.44
CA PHE A 7 7.43 0.08 9.27
C PHE A 7 8.54 1.16 9.30
N ILE A 8 8.67 1.86 10.43
CA ILE A 8 9.66 2.95 10.58
C ILE A 8 11.08 2.41 10.48
N GLN A 9 11.36 1.23 11.04
CA GLN A 9 12.66 0.58 10.93
C GLN A 9 12.98 0.26 9.47
N ILE A 10 12.10 -0.45 8.76
CA ILE A 10 12.30 -0.81 7.35
C ILE A 10 12.49 0.45 6.51
N TYR A 11 11.66 1.47 6.74
CA TYR A 11 11.75 2.75 6.03
C TYR A 11 13.12 3.40 6.24
N LYS A 12 13.56 3.59 7.49
CA LYS A 12 14.82 4.27 7.81
C LYS A 12 16.06 3.48 7.42
N GLU A 13 15.98 2.15 7.42
CA GLU A 13 17.09 1.28 7.02
C GLU A 13 17.30 1.25 5.51
N ASN A 14 16.26 1.47 4.71
CA ASN A 14 16.33 1.22 3.26
C ASN A 14 16.11 2.48 2.40
N ILE A 15 15.34 3.47 2.87
CA ILE A 15 14.96 4.65 2.07
C ILE A 15 15.79 5.85 2.53
N HIS A 16 16.72 6.28 1.67
CA HIS A 16 17.71 7.31 1.98
C HIS A 16 17.70 8.49 1.00
N ARG A 17 16.72 8.54 0.09
CA ARG A 17 16.59 9.64 -0.87
C ARG A 17 16.32 10.97 -0.20
N ASP A 18 16.75 12.04 -0.86
CA ASP A 18 16.39 13.40 -0.46
C ASP A 18 14.86 13.52 -0.28
N GLY A 19 14.46 14.03 0.88
CA GLY A 19 13.06 14.19 1.30
C GLY A 19 12.38 12.94 1.88
N ALA A 20 13.09 11.81 2.00
CA ALA A 20 12.59 10.63 2.70
C ALA A 20 12.22 10.94 4.16
N ASP A 21 13.08 11.65 4.90
CA ASP A 21 12.80 12.04 6.29
C ASP A 21 11.57 12.94 6.39
N ALA A 22 11.45 13.94 5.49
CA ALA A 22 10.31 14.84 5.47
C ALA A 22 8.99 14.13 5.15
N PHE A 23 9.03 13.10 4.28
CA PHE A 23 7.85 12.28 4.00
C PHE A 23 7.48 11.41 5.20
N LEU A 24 8.47 10.84 5.90
CA LEU A 24 8.21 10.06 7.12
C LEU A 24 7.62 10.96 8.22
N GLU A 25 8.15 12.16 8.40
CA GLU A 25 7.58 13.17 9.30
C GLU A 25 6.13 13.52 8.93
N PHE A 26 5.82 13.61 7.64
CA PHE A 26 4.44 13.78 7.18
C PHE A 26 3.54 12.60 7.58
N LEU A 27 4.00 11.36 7.40
CA LEU A 27 3.25 10.15 7.77
C LEU A 27 3.00 10.08 9.29
N GLU A 28 3.99 10.46 10.09
CA GLU A 28 3.90 10.47 11.57
C GLU A 28 3.16 11.70 12.13
N GLY A 29 3.05 12.75 11.33
CA GLY A 29 2.49 14.03 11.73
C GLY A 29 0.97 14.03 11.88
N PRO A 30 0.40 15.10 12.48
CA PRO A 30 -1.03 15.21 12.74
C PRO A 30 -1.90 15.34 11.47
N HIS A 31 -1.28 15.49 10.30
CA HIS A 31 -1.96 15.60 9.01
C HIS A 31 -2.14 14.25 8.32
N SER A 32 -1.68 13.16 8.93
CA SER A 32 -1.75 11.81 8.40
C SER A 32 -2.35 10.89 9.46
N ASP A 33 -3.30 10.07 9.03
CA ASP A 33 -3.83 8.95 9.79
C ASP A 33 -3.19 7.62 9.38
N PHE A 34 -2.13 7.60 8.56
CA PHE A 34 -1.56 6.38 7.96
C PHE A 34 -1.36 5.21 8.94
N PHE A 35 -0.87 5.50 10.15
CA PHE A 35 -0.59 4.49 11.18
C PHE A 35 -1.81 4.03 11.98
N THR A 36 -2.96 4.68 11.82
CA THR A 36 -4.21 4.35 12.53
C THR A 36 -5.36 4.07 11.56
N ALA A 37 -5.24 4.44 10.29
CA ALA A 37 -6.22 4.18 9.26
C ALA A 37 -6.38 2.67 9.00
N PRO A 38 -7.60 2.22 8.68
CA PRO A 38 -7.80 0.88 8.14
C PRO A 38 -7.27 0.79 6.70
N ALA A 39 -6.97 -0.42 6.24
CA ALA A 39 -6.62 -0.68 4.84
C ALA A 39 -7.87 -0.69 3.92
N SER A 40 -9.06 -0.96 4.48
CA SER A 40 -10.32 -0.98 3.75
C SER A 40 -11.53 -0.76 4.66
N THR A 41 -12.71 -0.48 4.08
CA THR A 41 -13.94 -0.28 4.87
C THR A 41 -14.63 -1.56 5.33
N ARG A 42 -14.44 -2.66 4.60
CA ARG A 42 -15.20 -3.92 4.77
C ARG A 42 -14.42 -5.18 4.39
N PHE A 43 -13.24 -5.01 3.80
CA PHE A 43 -12.41 -6.09 3.30
C PHE A 43 -11.23 -6.27 4.27
N HIS A 44 -10.12 -6.76 3.76
CA HIS A 44 -8.87 -6.99 4.49
C HIS A 44 -8.36 -5.73 5.21
N GLY A 45 -7.82 -5.93 6.40
CA GLY A 45 -7.24 -4.87 7.23
C GLY A 45 -8.25 -3.78 7.62
N ASN A 46 -9.54 -4.10 7.75
CA ASN A 46 -10.61 -3.18 8.15
C ASN A 46 -10.63 -2.87 9.65
N MET A 47 -9.45 -2.65 10.23
CA MET A 47 -9.22 -2.38 11.64
C MET A 47 -8.26 -1.20 11.80
N GLU A 48 -8.24 -0.59 12.99
CA GLU A 48 -7.30 0.49 13.31
C GLU A 48 -5.85 0.05 13.10
N GLY A 49 -5.09 0.83 12.32
CA GLY A 49 -3.70 0.52 11.94
C GLY A 49 -3.53 -0.50 10.81
N GLY A 50 -4.64 -0.97 10.22
CA GLY A 50 -4.62 -1.95 9.13
C GLY A 50 -3.86 -1.48 7.89
N LEU A 51 -3.87 -0.18 7.57
CA LEU A 51 -3.15 0.36 6.41
C LEU A 51 -1.62 0.18 6.52
N CYS A 52 -1.07 0.48 7.70
CA CYS A 52 0.34 0.27 8.00
C CYS A 52 0.69 -1.22 8.00
N ALA A 53 -0.15 -2.07 8.61
CA ALA A 53 0.05 -3.51 8.64
C ALA A 53 0.10 -4.12 7.23
N HIS A 54 -0.88 -3.76 6.40
CA HIS A 54 -0.92 -4.15 4.99
C HIS A 54 0.38 -3.76 4.26
N SER A 55 0.83 -2.51 4.42
CA SER A 55 2.06 -2.03 3.77
C SER A 55 3.31 -2.83 4.18
N VAL A 56 3.41 -3.24 5.46
CA VAL A 56 4.50 -4.10 5.96
C VAL A 56 4.38 -5.52 5.41
N HIS A 57 3.17 -6.09 5.36
CA HIS A 57 2.94 -7.41 4.74
C HIS A 57 3.35 -7.42 3.27
N VAL A 58 2.96 -6.40 2.50
CA VAL A 58 3.35 -6.26 1.09
C VAL A 58 4.87 -6.17 0.93
N TYR A 59 5.57 -5.47 1.84
CA TYR A 59 7.03 -5.43 1.83
C TYR A 59 7.66 -6.81 1.97
N HIS A 60 7.23 -7.59 2.95
CA HIS A 60 7.77 -8.94 3.17
C HIS A 60 7.46 -9.87 2.00
N CYS A 61 6.21 -9.88 1.50
CA CYS A 61 5.84 -10.66 0.32
C CYS A 61 6.69 -10.29 -0.91
N LEU A 62 6.87 -9.00 -1.18
CA LEU A 62 7.66 -8.54 -2.32
C LEU A 62 9.14 -8.89 -2.17
N LYS A 63 9.71 -8.66 -0.98
CA LYS A 63 11.11 -8.98 -0.69
C LYS A 63 11.38 -10.47 -0.86
N ASP A 64 10.56 -11.32 -0.24
CA ASP A 64 10.67 -12.77 -0.34
C ASP A 64 10.50 -13.27 -1.78
N TYR A 65 9.61 -12.65 -2.58
CA TYR A 65 9.47 -12.98 -3.99
C TYR A 65 10.74 -12.65 -4.77
N LEU A 66 11.28 -11.44 -4.58
CA LEU A 66 12.43 -10.96 -5.32
C LEU A 66 13.72 -11.69 -4.95
N GLU A 67 13.87 -12.16 -3.70
CA GLU A 67 15.04 -12.95 -3.27
C GLU A 67 15.13 -14.36 -3.88
N ARG A 68 14.04 -14.87 -4.50
CA ARG A 68 14.03 -16.21 -5.10
C ARG A 68 15.07 -16.30 -6.22
N GLN A 69 15.91 -17.35 -6.18
CA GLN A 69 16.94 -17.61 -7.19
C GLN A 69 16.40 -17.56 -8.63
N ARG A 70 15.18 -18.07 -8.86
CA ARG A 70 14.54 -18.03 -10.18
C ARG A 70 14.23 -16.60 -10.65
N VAL A 71 13.81 -15.72 -9.75
CA VAL A 71 13.49 -14.32 -10.06
C VAL A 71 14.76 -13.55 -10.43
N GLN A 72 15.84 -13.79 -9.69
CA GLN A 72 17.17 -13.23 -9.96
C GLN A 72 17.77 -13.79 -11.27
N ASP A 73 17.83 -15.12 -11.42
CA ASP A 73 18.58 -15.73 -12.52
C ASP A 73 17.81 -15.84 -13.83
N THR A 74 16.50 -16.11 -13.77
CA THR A 74 15.69 -16.36 -14.96
C THR A 74 14.97 -15.09 -15.40
N TYR A 75 14.35 -14.37 -14.45
CA TYR A 75 13.57 -13.17 -14.78
C TYR A 75 14.44 -11.90 -14.81
N LYS A 76 15.68 -11.97 -14.32
CA LYS A 76 16.66 -10.86 -14.29
C LYS A 76 16.14 -9.63 -13.54
N MET A 77 15.33 -9.87 -12.52
CA MET A 77 14.74 -8.82 -11.68
C MET A 77 15.69 -8.52 -10.52
N HIS A 78 16.57 -7.55 -10.73
CA HIS A 78 17.53 -7.07 -9.74
C HIS A 78 17.12 -5.67 -9.27
N TYR A 79 16.48 -5.59 -8.10
CA TYR A 79 16.06 -4.33 -7.49
C TYR A 79 16.82 -4.11 -6.18
N SER A 80 17.11 -2.85 -5.85
CA SER A 80 17.72 -2.48 -4.57
C SER A 80 16.71 -2.60 -3.44
N ASP A 81 17.20 -2.81 -2.21
CA ASP A 81 16.35 -2.81 -1.02
C ASP A 81 15.58 -1.49 -0.87
N GLU A 82 16.17 -0.35 -1.26
CA GLU A 82 15.49 0.95 -1.30
C GLU A 82 14.27 0.94 -2.22
N THR A 83 14.41 0.45 -3.47
CA THR A 83 13.30 0.39 -4.42
C THR A 83 12.19 -0.53 -3.89
N ILE A 84 12.55 -1.67 -3.32
CA ILE A 84 11.60 -2.64 -2.75
C ILE A 84 10.83 -2.00 -1.59
N ALA A 85 11.54 -1.40 -0.63
CA ALA A 85 10.95 -0.71 0.51
C ALA A 85 10.04 0.44 0.07
N LEU A 86 10.51 1.27 -0.86
CA LEU A 86 9.76 2.45 -1.33
C LEU A 86 8.44 2.04 -1.98
N VAL A 87 8.46 1.11 -2.95
CA VAL A 87 7.23 0.75 -3.65
C VAL A 87 6.28 -0.03 -2.76
N ALA A 88 6.78 -0.92 -1.90
CA ALA A 88 5.92 -1.73 -1.05
C ALA A 88 5.34 -0.96 0.14
N LEU A 89 6.14 -0.17 0.86
CA LEU A 89 5.64 0.57 2.01
C LEU A 89 4.72 1.73 1.60
N LEU A 90 4.93 2.32 0.42
CA LEU A 90 4.28 3.56 0.02
C LEU A 90 3.24 3.41 -1.10
N HIS A 91 2.94 2.20 -1.58
CA HIS A 91 1.99 2.01 -2.68
C HIS A 91 0.60 2.58 -2.37
N ASP A 92 0.21 2.54 -1.10
CA ASP A 92 -1.16 2.76 -0.64
C ASP A 92 -1.37 4.05 0.18
N VAL A 93 -0.38 4.96 0.18
CA VAL A 93 -0.49 6.26 0.87
C VAL A 93 -1.64 7.13 0.36
N CYS A 94 -2.22 6.81 -0.81
CA CYS A 94 -3.46 7.42 -1.29
C CYS A 94 -4.64 7.31 -0.32
N LYS A 95 -4.61 6.32 0.59
CA LYS A 95 -5.64 6.05 1.59
C LYS A 95 -5.54 6.91 2.85
N ILE A 96 -4.53 7.78 2.93
CA ILE A 96 -4.42 8.73 4.05
C ILE A 96 -5.62 9.69 4.04
N ASN A 97 -6.26 9.82 5.20
CA ASN A 97 -7.40 10.68 5.51
C ASN A 97 -8.67 10.46 4.67
N VAL A 98 -8.81 9.30 4.00
CA VAL A 98 -10.02 8.99 3.21
C VAL A 98 -11.04 8.15 3.97
N TYR A 99 -10.67 7.59 5.12
CA TYR A 99 -11.57 6.78 5.94
C TYR A 99 -12.09 7.58 7.13
N LYS A 100 -13.41 7.66 7.27
CA LYS A 100 -14.07 8.29 8.43
C LYS A 100 -14.70 7.22 9.30
N LYS A 101 -14.55 7.36 10.62
CA LYS A 101 -15.29 6.55 11.60
C LYS A 101 -16.77 6.96 11.53
N GLY A 102 -17.64 5.99 11.34
CA GLY A 102 -19.10 6.14 11.30
C GLY A 102 -19.76 5.03 12.11
N THR A 103 -21.09 5.03 12.14
CA THR A 103 -21.86 3.96 12.79
C THR A 103 -22.99 3.49 11.89
N ARG A 104 -23.28 2.19 11.91
CA ARG A 104 -24.39 1.61 11.17
C ARG A 104 -25.14 0.61 12.03
N ASN A 105 -26.46 0.55 11.87
CA ASN A 105 -27.25 -0.51 12.48
C ASN A 105 -27.08 -1.81 11.68
N LYS A 106 -26.63 -2.88 12.34
CA LYS A 106 -26.49 -4.23 11.79
C LYS A 106 -27.31 -5.19 12.64
N LYS A 107 -27.95 -6.16 12.00
CA LYS A 107 -28.70 -7.19 12.72
C LYS A 107 -27.74 -8.31 13.12
N ILE A 108 -27.50 -8.46 14.42
CA ILE A 108 -26.62 -9.50 15.00
C ILE A 108 -27.50 -10.37 15.89
N ASN A 109 -27.54 -11.68 15.61
CA ASN A 109 -28.37 -12.64 16.35
C ASN A 109 -29.86 -12.27 16.44
N GLY A 110 -30.40 -11.61 15.41
CA GLY A 110 -31.81 -11.22 15.36
C GLY A 110 -32.13 -9.86 15.97
N GLU A 111 -31.18 -9.22 16.66
CA GLU A 111 -31.34 -7.90 17.27
C GLU A 111 -30.58 -6.83 16.49
N TRP A 112 -31.13 -5.61 16.45
CA TRP A 112 -30.45 -4.47 15.85
C TRP A 112 -29.42 -3.92 16.84
N GLN A 113 -28.15 -3.91 16.43
CA GLN A 113 -27.05 -3.32 17.18
C GLN A 113 -26.37 -2.25 16.33
N GLN A 114 -26.00 -1.14 16.96
CA GLN A 114 -25.18 -0.11 16.33
C GLN A 114 -23.73 -0.59 16.36
N VAL A 115 -23.12 -0.73 15.20
CA VAL A 115 -21.72 -1.13 15.05
C VAL A 115 -20.92 0.01 14.44
N ASP A 116 -19.68 0.16 14.89
CA ASP A 116 -18.72 1.07 14.29
C ASP A 116 -18.33 0.57 12.91
N VAL A 117 -18.24 1.49 11.95
CA VAL A 117 -17.86 1.20 10.56
C VAL A 117 -16.89 2.27 10.07
N PHE A 118 -16.09 1.93 9.06
CA PHE A 118 -15.35 2.91 8.30
C PHE A 118 -16.11 3.26 7.02
N GLU A 119 -16.21 4.55 6.73
CA GLU A 119 -16.79 5.09 5.51
C GLU A 119 -15.69 5.69 4.64
N PHE A 120 -15.74 5.43 3.32
CA PHE A 120 -14.77 5.96 2.37
C PHE A 120 -15.28 7.30 1.81
N GLU A 121 -14.49 8.36 1.96
CA GLU A 121 -14.75 9.68 1.41
C GLU A 121 -13.44 10.29 0.90
N ASP A 122 -13.26 10.33 -0.42
CA ASP A 122 -12.14 11.02 -1.05
C ASP A 122 -12.64 12.24 -1.83
N ASN A 123 -12.16 13.42 -1.45
CA ASN A 123 -12.54 14.69 -2.05
C ASN A 123 -11.63 15.08 -3.23
N ILE A 124 -10.61 14.26 -3.52
CA ILE A 124 -9.63 14.51 -4.57
C ILE A 124 -9.93 13.55 -5.75
N PRO A 125 -10.18 14.06 -6.97
CA PRO A 125 -10.56 13.23 -8.13
C PRO A 125 -9.34 12.56 -8.79
N PHE A 126 -8.54 11.83 -8.02
CA PHE A 126 -7.43 11.02 -8.50
C PHE A 126 -7.75 9.53 -8.34
N GLY A 127 -7.23 8.69 -9.24
CA GLY A 127 -7.24 7.24 -9.01
C GLY A 127 -6.33 6.87 -7.83
N HIS A 128 -6.61 5.73 -7.16
CA HIS A 128 -5.87 5.30 -5.97
C HIS A 128 -4.35 5.29 -6.18
N GLY A 129 -3.84 4.51 -7.14
CA GLY A 129 -2.41 4.43 -7.39
C GLY A 129 -1.79 5.74 -7.91
N GLU A 130 -2.54 6.53 -8.70
CA GLU A 130 -2.08 7.84 -9.18
C GLU A 130 -1.89 8.84 -8.04
N LYS A 131 -2.80 8.82 -7.06
CA LYS A 131 -2.74 9.68 -5.88
C LYS A 131 -1.52 9.36 -5.02
N SER A 132 -1.17 8.08 -4.85
CA SER A 132 0.05 7.71 -4.12
C SER A 132 1.31 8.29 -4.78
N VAL A 133 1.44 8.15 -6.10
CA VAL A 133 2.54 8.76 -6.88
C VAL A 133 2.55 10.28 -6.69
N TYR A 134 1.39 10.93 -6.79
CA TYR A 134 1.24 12.38 -6.62
C TYR A 134 1.64 12.86 -5.22
N MET A 135 1.36 12.07 -4.17
CA MET A 135 1.71 12.41 -2.79
C MET A 135 3.20 12.26 -2.50
N ILE A 136 3.87 11.26 -3.08
CA ILE A 136 5.29 10.96 -2.82
C ILE A 136 6.20 11.93 -3.59
N GLN A 137 5.86 12.23 -4.85
CA GLN A 137 6.74 12.94 -5.78
C GLN A 137 7.21 14.34 -5.34
N PRO A 138 6.43 15.14 -4.58
CA PRO A 138 6.90 16.42 -4.03
C PRO A 138 7.99 16.28 -2.97
N PHE A 139 8.06 15.13 -2.29
CA PHE A 139 9.04 14.88 -1.24
C PHE A 139 10.30 14.24 -1.80
N MET A 140 10.14 13.20 -2.63
CA MET A 140 11.28 12.45 -3.15
C MET A 140 11.11 12.10 -4.62
N ARG A 141 12.25 12.01 -5.31
CA ARG A 141 12.26 11.55 -6.70
C ARG A 141 12.08 10.04 -6.75
N ILE A 142 11.03 9.61 -7.43
CA ILE A 142 10.79 8.21 -7.78
C ILE A 142 11.11 7.97 -9.26
N SER A 143 11.65 6.79 -9.55
CA SER A 143 11.92 6.36 -10.91
C SER A 143 10.62 6.10 -11.67
N ARG A 144 10.71 6.01 -12.99
CA ARG A 144 9.55 5.67 -13.82
C ARG A 144 8.99 4.30 -13.44
N GLU A 145 9.84 3.29 -13.26
CA GLU A 145 9.37 1.94 -12.92
C GLU A 145 8.71 1.90 -11.54
N GLU A 146 9.25 2.60 -10.55
CA GLU A 146 8.63 2.72 -9.21
C GLU A 146 7.27 3.41 -9.27
N ALA A 147 7.16 4.50 -10.05
CA ALA A 147 5.90 5.20 -10.23
C ALA A 147 4.85 4.31 -10.91
N PHE A 148 5.24 3.52 -11.92
CA PHE A 148 4.32 2.58 -12.56
C PHE A 148 3.96 1.39 -11.66
N ALA A 149 4.90 0.92 -10.83
CA ALA A 149 4.61 -0.11 -9.83
C ALA A 149 3.55 0.37 -8.84
N ILE A 150 3.76 1.55 -8.23
CA ILE A 150 2.80 2.14 -7.29
C ILE A 150 1.46 2.44 -8.00
N ARG A 151 1.48 2.99 -9.21
CA ARG A 151 0.25 3.34 -9.92
C ARG A 151 -0.63 2.12 -10.21
N TYR A 152 -0.02 1.01 -10.63
CA TYR A 152 -0.73 -0.19 -11.07
C TYR A 152 -0.67 -1.34 -10.04
N HIS A 153 -0.42 -1.06 -8.76
CA HIS A 153 -0.30 -2.09 -7.72
C HIS A 153 -1.59 -2.94 -7.60
N MET A 154 -2.77 -2.35 -7.72
CA MET A 154 -4.04 -3.10 -7.71
C MET A 154 -4.21 -4.05 -8.91
N GLY A 155 -3.36 -3.93 -9.93
CA GLY A 155 -3.40 -4.75 -11.13
C GLY A 155 -4.78 -4.79 -11.78
N PHE A 156 -5.27 -6.00 -12.08
CA PHE A 156 -6.58 -6.21 -12.71
C PHE A 156 -7.76 -6.10 -11.73
N SER A 157 -7.52 -5.92 -10.44
CA SER A 157 -8.57 -5.70 -9.44
C SER A 157 -8.98 -4.22 -9.32
N GLY A 158 -8.16 -3.30 -9.84
CA GLY A 158 -8.44 -1.87 -9.88
C GLY A 158 -9.44 -1.46 -10.98
N SER A 159 -9.71 -0.16 -11.05
CA SER A 159 -10.59 0.44 -12.07
C SER A 159 -9.86 0.91 -13.33
N ASP A 160 -8.55 0.67 -13.43
CA ASP A 160 -7.74 1.02 -14.58
C ASP A 160 -8.15 0.24 -15.84
N PRO A 161 -8.02 0.83 -17.05
CA PRO A 161 -8.24 0.10 -18.29
C PRO A 161 -7.35 -1.15 -18.37
N VAL A 162 -7.95 -2.33 -18.56
CA VAL A 162 -7.26 -3.63 -18.58
C VAL A 162 -6.05 -3.65 -19.53
N ASN A 163 -6.15 -3.00 -20.69
CA ASN A 163 -5.05 -2.89 -21.64
C ASN A 163 -3.85 -2.10 -21.09
N ASN A 164 -4.12 -1.05 -20.28
CA ASN A 164 -3.06 -0.26 -19.64
C ASN A 164 -2.39 -1.05 -18.52
N VAL A 165 -3.16 -1.81 -17.74
CA VAL A 165 -2.62 -2.71 -16.70
C VAL A 165 -1.68 -3.74 -17.33
N GLY A 166 -2.16 -4.47 -18.35
CA GLY A 166 -1.34 -5.44 -19.07
C GLY A 166 -0.08 -4.80 -19.67
N LYS A 167 -0.21 -3.60 -20.25
CA LYS A 167 0.94 -2.89 -20.80
C LYS A 167 1.95 -2.43 -19.74
N ALA A 168 1.48 -2.01 -18.57
CA ALA A 168 2.34 -1.65 -17.46
C ALA A 168 3.14 -2.87 -16.99
N PHE A 169 2.50 -4.03 -16.86
CA PHE A 169 3.16 -5.27 -16.46
C PHE A 169 4.18 -5.79 -17.49
N GLU A 170 3.93 -5.59 -18.79
CA GLU A 170 4.92 -5.89 -19.84
C GLU A 170 6.16 -4.99 -19.77
N LEU A 171 5.97 -3.70 -19.48
CA LEU A 171 7.05 -2.71 -19.52
C LEU A 171 7.82 -2.61 -18.20
N PHE A 172 7.16 -2.90 -17.08
CA PHE A 172 7.65 -2.68 -15.73
C PHE A 172 7.39 -3.94 -14.89
N PRO A 173 8.29 -4.94 -14.92
CA PRO A 173 8.10 -6.19 -14.18
C PRO A 173 7.88 -6.00 -12.68
N LEU A 174 8.46 -4.95 -12.09
CA LEU A 174 8.23 -4.60 -10.68
C LEU A 174 6.75 -4.32 -10.39
N ALA A 175 6.00 -3.74 -11.34
CA ALA A 175 4.58 -3.48 -11.15
C ALA A 175 3.77 -4.76 -11.01
N PHE A 176 4.10 -5.78 -11.81
CA PHE A 176 3.46 -7.09 -11.68
C PHE A 176 3.84 -7.76 -10.36
N ALA A 177 5.12 -7.74 -9.99
CA ALA A 177 5.58 -8.34 -8.73
C ALA A 177 4.94 -7.67 -7.49
N LEU A 178 4.87 -6.34 -7.48
CA LEU A 178 4.20 -5.60 -6.42
C LEU A 178 2.70 -5.95 -6.37
N SER A 179 2.03 -6.03 -7.52
CA SER A 179 0.62 -6.42 -7.57
C SER A 179 0.37 -7.84 -7.04
N THR A 180 1.28 -8.78 -7.32
CA THR A 180 1.19 -10.12 -6.74
C THR A 180 1.44 -10.11 -5.23
N ALA A 181 2.40 -9.31 -4.74
CA ALA A 181 2.69 -9.19 -3.31
C ALA A 181 1.54 -8.54 -2.55
N ASP A 182 0.89 -7.52 -3.14
CA ASP A 182 -0.32 -6.89 -2.64
C ASP A 182 -1.48 -7.90 -2.48
N MET A 183 -1.71 -8.72 -3.51
CA MET A 183 -2.70 -9.79 -3.44
C MET A 183 -2.32 -10.87 -2.40
N GLU A 184 -1.05 -11.27 -2.30
CA GLU A 184 -0.62 -12.24 -1.29
C GLU A 184 -0.85 -11.70 0.13
N ALA A 185 -0.48 -10.44 0.41
CA ALA A 185 -0.75 -9.79 1.68
C ALA A 185 -2.25 -9.74 1.99
N THR A 186 -3.04 -9.25 1.03
CA THR A 186 -4.49 -9.14 1.12
C THR A 186 -5.14 -10.48 1.46
N TYR A 187 -4.84 -11.55 0.70
CA TYR A 187 -5.58 -12.81 0.83
C TYR A 187 -5.01 -13.77 1.88
N PHE A 188 -3.71 -13.70 2.20
CA PHE A 188 -3.06 -14.68 3.08
C PHE A 188 -2.68 -14.14 4.45
N LEU A 189 -2.50 -12.83 4.60
CA LEU A 189 -1.96 -12.23 5.82
C LEU A 189 -2.94 -11.30 6.51
N ASP A 190 -3.68 -10.49 5.74
CA ASP A 190 -4.56 -9.47 6.31
C ASP A 190 -5.86 -10.07 6.84
N GLU A 191 -6.09 -9.84 8.13
CA GLU A 191 -7.32 -10.24 8.80
C GLU A 191 -8.53 -9.42 8.32
N GLN A 192 -9.69 -10.06 8.28
CA GLN A 192 -10.98 -9.42 8.08
C GLN A 192 -11.76 -9.48 9.40
N VAL A 193 -12.12 -8.31 9.94
CA VAL A 193 -12.72 -8.14 11.27
C VAL A 193 -14.20 -7.76 11.17
#